data_AF-A0A6M4IQA3-F1
#
_entry.id   AF-A0A6M4IQA3-F1
#
_cell.length_a   1.000
_cell.length_b   1.000
_cell.length_c   1.000
_cell.angle_alpha   90.00
_cell.angle_beta   90.00
_cell.angle_gamma   90.00
#
_symmetry.space_group_name_H-M   'P 1'
#
loop_
_entity.id
_entity.type
_entity.pdbx_description
1 polymer ?
#
loop_
_entity_poly.entity_id
_entity_poly.type
_entity_poly.pdbx_seq_one_letter_code
_entity_poly.pdbx_strand_id
1 'polypeptide(L)'
;MPRTATIAPGPSTDSSPARSGPETAAAAPHEPFTSATERATAPNVPFVSPMLAGVAGRYRVTQRIRSVDGSSSCESVASALGVGRESEERITHVPGRAAFRLDSRGVAGTLDSEGRFVAGPLSGTTNNIPWQFRMRGRFVSNGFIGETETYTQAILRWGRTQSCVVTADLSAIRLPE
;
A
#
# COMPACT_ATOMS: atom_id res chain seq x y z
N MET A 1 -7.60 -31.17 -46.88
CA MET A 1 -6.49 -31.61 -46.01
C MET A 1 -5.25 -30.80 -46.36
N PRO A 2 -4.66 -30.10 -45.39
CA PRO A 2 -3.20 -30.07 -45.30
C PRO A 2 -2.73 -30.38 -43.87
N ARG A 3 -1.71 -31.23 -43.76
CA ARG A 3 -0.91 -31.42 -42.55
C ARG A 3 0.56 -31.29 -42.95
N THR A 4 1.29 -30.45 -42.23
CA THR A 4 2.49 -30.81 -41.43
C THR A 4 3.42 -29.60 -41.35
N ALA A 5 3.59 -29.05 -40.15
CA ALA A 5 4.66 -28.13 -39.81
C ALA A 5 5.82 -28.94 -39.21
N THR A 6 7.04 -28.72 -39.73
CA THR A 6 8.27 -29.39 -39.30
C THR A 6 8.88 -28.68 -38.09
N ILE A 7 9.22 -29.47 -37.08
CA ILE A 7 9.86 -29.09 -35.82
C ILE A 7 11.39 -29.03 -36.01
N ALA A 8 12.04 -28.02 -35.43
CA ALA A 8 13.50 -27.85 -35.37
C ALA A 8 14.16 -28.73 -34.31
N PRO A 9 15.44 -29.09 -34.46
CA PRO A 9 16.27 -29.38 -33.28
C PRO A 9 17.67 -28.78 -33.32
N GLY A 10 18.15 -28.36 -32.14
CA GLY A 10 19.58 -28.30 -31.82
C GLY A 10 19.87 -27.45 -30.58
N PRO A 11 21.02 -27.62 -29.88
CA PRO A 11 22.02 -28.69 -30.00
C PRO A 11 22.33 -29.42 -28.68
N SER A 12 22.95 -30.60 -28.78
CA SER A 12 23.47 -31.41 -27.69
C SER A 12 24.86 -30.95 -27.20
N THR A 13 25.10 -31.19 -25.91
CA THR A 13 26.32 -31.15 -25.08
C THR A 13 27.64 -31.58 -25.74
N ASP A 14 28.79 -30.98 -25.34
CA ASP A 14 29.81 -31.67 -24.49
C ASP A 14 31.02 -30.79 -24.08
N SER A 15 31.55 -31.10 -22.88
CA SER A 15 32.96 -31.12 -22.41
C SER A 15 33.89 -29.87 -22.41
N SER A 16 34.27 -29.46 -21.18
CA SER A 16 35.57 -28.85 -20.78
C SER A 16 36.67 -29.95 -20.67
N PRO A 17 38.02 -29.69 -20.62
CA PRO A 17 38.68 -28.63 -19.84
C PRO A 17 40.07 -28.09 -20.32
N ALA A 18 40.66 -27.24 -19.46
CA ALA A 18 42.08 -26.94 -19.22
C ALA A 18 42.75 -25.75 -19.94
N ARG A 19 43.14 -24.74 -19.15
CA ARG A 19 44.35 -23.92 -19.41
C ARG A 19 45.02 -23.48 -18.11
N SER A 20 46.33 -23.70 -18.08
CA SER A 20 47.33 -23.46 -17.04
C SER A 20 47.48 -21.97 -16.64
N GLY A 21 47.97 -21.72 -15.41
CA GLY A 21 48.25 -20.38 -14.82
C GLY A 21 49.55 -19.70 -15.32
N PRO A 22 50.27 -18.94 -14.47
CA PRO A 22 49.87 -17.67 -13.82
C PRO A 22 50.87 -16.51 -14.11
N GLU A 23 50.45 -15.24 -14.09
CA GLU A 23 51.36 -14.08 -14.08
C GLU A 23 50.87 -12.92 -13.19
N THR A 24 51.58 -12.76 -12.07
CA THR A 24 52.03 -11.54 -11.35
C THR A 24 51.26 -10.22 -11.47
N ALA A 25 50.75 -9.71 -10.33
CA ALA A 25 50.77 -8.28 -10.02
C ALA A 25 50.76 -7.99 -8.50
N ALA A 26 51.85 -7.34 -8.08
CA ALA A 26 52.17 -6.52 -6.89
C ALA A 26 51.16 -6.24 -5.75
N ALA A 27 51.76 -6.12 -4.56
CA ALA A 27 51.20 -5.86 -3.24
C ALA A 27 50.46 -4.52 -3.05
N ALA A 28 49.48 -4.54 -2.15
CA ALA A 28 49.14 -3.41 -1.27
C ALA A 28 48.87 -3.96 0.15
N PRO A 29 49.42 -3.36 1.23
CA PRO A 29 49.12 -3.77 2.59
C PRO A 29 47.69 -3.35 2.97
N HIS A 30 46.89 -4.31 3.44
CA HIS A 30 45.59 -4.04 4.04
C HIS A 30 45.79 -3.42 5.42
N GLU A 31 45.50 -2.13 5.55
CA GLU A 31 45.23 -1.55 6.87
C GLU A 31 43.92 -2.15 7.41
N PRO A 32 43.88 -2.60 8.67
CA PRO A 32 42.61 -2.98 9.27
C PRO A 32 41.78 -1.70 9.42
N PHE A 33 40.73 -1.58 8.60
CA PHE A 33 39.64 -0.66 8.86
C PHE A 33 39.12 -0.95 10.27
N THR A 34 39.53 -0.12 11.22
CA THR A 34 38.93 -0.07 12.54
C THR A 34 37.52 0.44 12.31
N SER A 35 36.58 -0.49 12.17
CA SER A 35 35.16 -0.19 12.14
C SER A 35 34.79 0.32 13.52
N ALA A 36 34.97 1.62 13.74
CA ALA A 36 34.30 2.33 14.81
C ALA A 36 32.80 2.13 14.56
N THR A 37 32.25 1.10 15.20
CA THR A 37 30.81 0.91 15.31
C THR A 37 30.34 1.98 16.27
N GLU A 38 30.25 3.22 15.77
CA GLU A 38 29.45 4.24 16.39
C GLU A 38 28.01 3.77 16.18
N ARG A 39 27.51 2.98 17.13
CA ARG A 39 26.07 2.80 17.33
C ARG A 39 25.53 4.21 17.59
N ALA A 40 25.13 4.88 16.52
CA ALA A 40 24.23 6.01 16.61
C ALA A 40 23.03 5.49 17.39
N THR A 41 23.00 5.85 18.67
CA THR A 41 21.85 5.60 19.53
C THR A 41 20.75 6.39 18.88
N ALA A 42 19.82 5.70 18.21
CA ALA A 42 18.64 6.34 17.67
C ALA A 42 18.04 7.19 18.80
N PRO A 43 17.75 8.49 18.58
CA PRO A 43 17.21 9.33 19.63
C PRO A 43 16.01 8.58 20.23
N ASN A 44 16.07 8.34 21.54
CA ASN A 44 15.01 7.69 22.29
C ASN A 44 13.86 8.70 22.38
N VAL A 45 13.18 8.96 21.27
CA VAL A 45 12.02 9.83 21.22
C VAL A 45 10.91 9.09 21.94
N PRO A 46 10.41 9.60 23.09
CA PRO A 46 9.37 8.92 23.82
C PRO A 46 8.16 8.74 22.91
N PHE A 47 7.66 7.50 22.82
CA PHE A 47 6.41 7.23 22.11
C PHE A 47 5.28 7.98 22.80
N VAL A 48 4.76 9.00 22.15
CA VAL A 48 3.53 9.66 22.58
C VAL A 48 2.38 8.98 21.86
N SER A 49 1.45 8.43 22.64
CA SER A 49 0.25 7.79 22.08
C SER A 49 -0.50 8.76 21.15
N PRO A 50 -0.79 8.38 19.90
CA PRO A 50 -1.56 9.23 18.98
C PRO A 50 -2.95 9.59 19.51
N MET A 51 -3.57 8.68 20.27
CA MET A 51 -4.85 8.94 20.94
C MET A 51 -4.73 10.10 21.94
N LEU A 52 -3.63 10.17 22.70
CA LEU A 52 -3.40 11.24 23.68
C LEU A 52 -2.89 12.53 23.03
N ALA A 53 -1.99 12.44 22.04
CA ALA A 53 -1.46 13.60 21.33
C ALA A 53 -2.52 14.30 20.46
N GLY A 54 -3.48 13.53 19.96
CA GLY A 54 -4.50 14.00 19.03
C GLY A 54 -4.06 13.84 17.58
N VAL A 55 -4.96 13.32 16.75
CA VAL A 55 -4.74 13.11 15.32
C VAL A 55 -5.56 14.06 14.42
N ALA A 56 -6.15 15.11 15.00
CA ALA A 56 -6.90 16.10 14.23
C ALA A 56 -5.97 16.92 13.33
N GLY A 57 -6.39 17.21 12.09
CA GLY A 57 -5.59 18.00 11.16
C GLY A 57 -5.96 17.74 9.70
N ARG A 58 -5.23 18.42 8.80
CA ARG A 58 -5.31 18.17 7.35
C ARG A 58 -4.21 17.22 6.92
N TYR A 59 -4.55 16.32 6.01
CA TYR A 59 -3.65 15.29 5.52
C TYR A 59 -3.67 15.25 4.01
N ARG A 60 -2.49 15.21 3.39
CA ARG A 60 -2.37 14.80 1.98
C ARG A 60 -2.28 13.29 1.95
N VAL A 61 -3.28 12.65 1.36
CA VAL A 61 -3.42 11.19 1.27
C VAL A 61 -3.11 10.75 -0.16
N THR A 62 -2.10 9.91 -0.31
CA THR A 62 -1.78 9.21 -1.54
C THR A 62 -2.37 7.80 -1.48
N GLN A 63 -3.14 7.44 -2.51
CA GLN A 63 -3.74 6.11 -2.65
C GLN A 63 -3.09 5.33 -3.81
N ARG A 64 -2.72 4.08 -3.54
CA ARG A 64 -2.20 3.14 -4.55
C ARG A 64 -3.03 1.86 -4.55
N ILE A 65 -3.68 1.55 -5.67
CA ILE A 65 -4.41 0.30 -5.82
C ILE A 65 -3.44 -0.87 -5.77
N ARG A 66 -3.76 -1.86 -4.93
CA ARG A 66 -2.98 -3.08 -4.75
C ARG A 66 -3.63 -4.27 -5.44
N SER A 67 -4.94 -4.45 -5.27
CA SER A 67 -5.70 -5.53 -5.93
C SER A 67 -7.09 -5.08 -6.34
N VAL A 68 -7.62 -5.77 -7.35
CA VAL A 68 -8.97 -5.62 -7.87
C VAL A 68 -9.49 -7.02 -8.08
N ASP A 69 -10.42 -7.43 -7.23
CA ASP A 69 -10.97 -8.77 -7.24
C ASP A 69 -12.43 -8.72 -7.71
N GLY A 70 -12.84 -9.67 -8.55
CA GLY A 70 -14.21 -9.74 -9.08
C GLY A 70 -14.30 -10.00 -10.58
N SER A 71 -15.33 -9.45 -11.22
CA SER A 71 -15.54 -9.58 -12.67
C SER A 71 -14.49 -8.81 -13.48
N SER A 72 -14.28 -9.19 -14.75
CA SER A 72 -13.34 -8.48 -15.65
C SER A 72 -13.68 -6.99 -15.85
N SER A 73 -14.95 -6.61 -15.73
CA SER A 73 -15.39 -5.22 -15.77
C SER A 73 -15.00 -4.39 -14.53
N CYS A 74 -14.47 -5.00 -13.47
CA CYS A 74 -14.00 -4.31 -12.27
C CYS A 74 -12.75 -3.46 -12.50
N GLU A 75 -12.01 -3.68 -13.59
CA GLU A 75 -10.89 -2.82 -14.00
C GLU A 75 -11.32 -1.36 -14.18
N SER A 76 -12.52 -1.11 -14.73
CA SER A 76 -13.06 0.24 -14.88
C SER A 76 -13.32 0.94 -13.55
N VAL A 77 -13.76 0.19 -12.53
CA VAL A 77 -13.94 0.68 -11.16
C VAL A 77 -12.57 1.00 -10.55
N ALA A 78 -11.58 0.15 -10.78
CA ALA A 78 -10.21 0.41 -10.37
C ALA A 78 -9.62 1.65 -11.06
N SER A 79 -9.86 1.85 -12.36
CA SER A 79 -9.39 3.05 -13.08
C SER A 79 -10.06 4.33 -12.56
N ALA A 80 -11.34 4.27 -12.17
CA ALA A 80 -11.99 5.39 -11.50
C ALA A 80 -11.34 5.72 -10.14
N LEU A 81 -10.70 4.73 -9.52
CA LEU A 81 -10.08 4.80 -8.18
C LEU A 81 -8.54 4.95 -8.19
N GLY A 82 -7.81 4.66 -9.27
CA GLY A 82 -6.34 4.58 -9.29
C GLY A 82 -5.77 5.04 -10.62
N VAL A 83 -4.67 5.80 -10.67
CA VAL A 83 -3.38 5.61 -10.00
C VAL A 83 -2.85 6.97 -9.49
N GLY A 84 -2.18 7.00 -8.33
CA GLY A 84 -1.53 8.21 -7.83
C GLY A 84 -2.50 9.33 -7.43
N ARG A 85 -3.73 8.98 -7.05
CA ARG A 85 -4.67 9.98 -6.54
C ARG A 85 -4.15 10.50 -5.21
N GLU A 86 -3.63 11.72 -5.25
CA GLU A 86 -3.51 12.56 -4.07
C GLU A 86 -4.87 13.19 -3.77
N SER A 87 -5.26 13.16 -2.51
CA SER A 87 -6.46 13.81 -2.01
C SER A 87 -6.16 14.47 -0.68
N GLU A 88 -6.94 15.49 -0.32
CA GLU A 88 -6.89 16.08 1.01
C GLU A 88 -7.98 15.44 1.89
N GLU A 89 -7.57 14.94 3.05
CA GLU A 89 -8.48 14.42 4.07
C GLU A 89 -8.34 15.28 5.32
N ARG A 90 -9.46 15.75 5.84
CA ARG A 90 -9.50 16.41 7.14
C ARG A 90 -9.96 15.42 8.19
N ILE A 91 -9.19 15.32 9.27
CA ILE A 91 -9.51 14.46 10.40
C ILE A 91 -9.93 15.34 11.58
N THR A 92 -11.08 15.04 12.16
CA THR A 92 -11.51 15.58 13.46
C THR A 92 -11.31 14.53 14.55
N HIS A 93 -10.68 14.93 15.64
CA HIS A 93 -10.37 14.05 16.76
C HIS A 93 -10.15 14.87 18.03
N VAL A 94 -10.69 14.41 19.15
CA VAL A 94 -10.46 15.03 20.46
C VAL A 94 -9.38 14.24 21.18
N PRO A 95 -8.27 14.87 21.61
CA PRO A 95 -7.25 14.21 22.42
C PRO A 95 -7.84 13.42 23.60
N GLY A 96 -7.36 12.19 23.79
CA GLY A 96 -7.83 11.26 24.82
C GLY A 96 -9.14 10.52 24.50
N ARG A 97 -9.75 10.74 23.32
CA ARG A 97 -10.91 9.97 22.85
C ARG A 97 -10.48 8.90 21.86
N ALA A 98 -11.16 7.76 21.86
CA ALA A 98 -10.95 6.74 20.84
C ALA A 98 -11.61 7.12 19.50
N ALA A 99 -12.63 7.98 19.50
CA ALA A 99 -13.40 8.29 18.30
C ALA A 99 -12.77 9.43 17.48
N PHE A 100 -12.69 9.26 16.17
CA PHE A 100 -12.35 10.30 15.20
C PHE A 100 -13.33 10.28 14.02
N ARG A 101 -13.25 11.29 13.16
CA ARG A 101 -13.96 11.30 11.87
C ARG A 101 -13.05 11.70 10.73
N LEU A 102 -13.28 11.08 9.57
CA LEU A 102 -12.80 11.49 8.27
C LEU A 102 -13.86 12.42 7.66
N ASP A 103 -13.59 13.72 7.67
CA ASP A 103 -14.60 14.73 7.32
C ASP A 103 -14.92 14.72 5.83
N SER A 104 -13.92 14.54 4.96
CA SER A 104 -14.11 14.56 3.50
C SER A 104 -15.03 13.44 3.03
N ARG A 105 -15.08 12.34 3.79
CA ARG A 105 -15.90 11.16 3.48
C ARG A 105 -17.11 10.99 4.42
N GLY A 106 -17.20 11.79 5.48
CA GLY A 106 -18.22 11.64 6.52
C GLY A 106 -18.13 10.33 7.33
N VAL A 107 -16.97 9.67 7.33
CA VAL A 107 -16.78 8.34 7.93
C VAL A 107 -16.34 8.48 9.38
N ALA A 108 -16.99 7.78 10.30
CA ALA A 108 -16.52 7.65 11.67
C ALA A 108 -15.50 6.52 11.81
N GLY A 109 -14.55 6.68 12.73
CA GLY A 109 -13.59 5.64 13.07
C GLY A 109 -13.21 5.62 14.54
N THR A 110 -12.52 4.55 14.92
CA THR A 110 -11.98 4.32 16.25
C THR A 110 -10.46 4.13 16.19
N LEU A 111 -9.75 4.70 17.15
CA LEU A 111 -8.30 4.73 17.32
C LEU A 111 -7.95 4.12 18.68
N ASP A 112 -6.93 3.26 18.73
CA ASP A 112 -6.38 2.73 19.97
C ASP A 112 -5.16 3.53 20.48
N SER A 113 -4.68 3.19 21.68
CA SER A 113 -3.52 3.83 22.31
C SER A 113 -2.24 3.68 21.51
N GLU A 114 -2.11 2.62 20.72
CA GLU A 114 -0.95 2.35 19.87
C GLU A 114 -1.04 3.09 18.53
N GLY A 115 -2.15 3.78 18.27
CA GLY A 115 -2.36 4.53 17.05
C GLY A 115 -3.00 3.73 15.92
N ARG A 116 -3.39 2.47 16.12
CA ARG A 116 -4.12 1.70 15.11
C ARG A 116 -5.55 2.17 15.04
N PHE A 117 -6.10 2.18 13.84
CA PHE A 117 -7.46 2.62 13.63
C PHE A 117 -8.24 1.77 12.65
N VAL A 118 -9.56 1.86 12.78
CA VAL A 118 -10.55 1.35 11.83
C VAL A 118 -11.57 2.45 11.60
N ALA A 119 -11.95 2.68 10.35
CA ALA A 119 -12.98 3.62 9.95
C ALA A 119 -13.98 2.95 8.99
N GLY A 120 -15.26 3.27 9.19
CA GLY A 120 -16.37 2.60 8.52
C GLY A 120 -16.87 1.36 9.29
N PRO A 121 -17.71 0.52 8.65
CA PRO A 121 -18.10 0.62 7.26
C PRO A 121 -18.95 1.87 6.97
N LEU A 122 -18.70 2.51 5.82
CA LEU A 122 -19.62 3.49 5.24
C LEU A 122 -20.23 2.87 3.99
N SER A 123 -21.55 2.89 3.88
CA SER A 123 -22.27 2.40 2.72
C SER A 123 -22.96 3.55 2.00
N GLY A 124 -23.09 3.43 0.68
CA GLY A 124 -23.79 4.40 -0.13
C GLY A 124 -24.21 3.80 -1.46
N THR A 125 -24.73 4.64 -2.33
CA THR A 125 -25.12 4.26 -3.69
C THR A 125 -24.71 5.37 -4.64
N THR A 126 -24.00 5.02 -5.70
CA THR A 126 -23.60 5.95 -6.76
C THR A 126 -24.03 5.37 -8.10
N ASN A 127 -24.77 6.11 -8.91
CA ASN A 127 -25.31 5.62 -10.19
C ASN A 127 -26.08 4.29 -10.06
N ASN A 128 -26.89 4.14 -9.00
CA ASN A 128 -27.61 2.90 -8.64
C ASN A 128 -26.73 1.67 -8.35
N ILE A 129 -25.43 1.87 -8.12
CA ILE A 129 -24.51 0.83 -7.69
C ILE A 129 -24.28 0.98 -6.19
N PRO A 130 -24.79 0.06 -5.34
CA PRO A 130 -24.44 0.04 -3.93
C PRO A 130 -22.94 -0.19 -3.75
N TRP A 131 -22.38 0.52 -2.79
CA TRP A 131 -20.98 0.40 -2.41
C TRP A 131 -20.83 0.41 -0.89
N GLN A 132 -19.74 -0.19 -0.43
CA GLN A 132 -19.32 -0.16 0.96
C GLN A 132 -17.82 0.12 1.02
N PHE A 133 -17.44 1.06 1.87
CA PHE A 133 -16.09 1.49 2.13
C PHE A 133 -15.68 1.12 3.55
N ARG A 134 -14.47 0.59 3.69
CA ARG A 134 -13.81 0.41 4.98
C ARG A 134 -12.35 0.83 4.89
N MET A 135 -11.80 1.28 6.00
CA MET A 135 -10.42 1.68 6.11
C MET A 135 -9.83 1.21 7.43
N ARG A 136 -8.57 0.82 7.41
CA ARG A 136 -7.82 0.46 8.62
C ARG A 136 -6.37 0.88 8.47
N GLY A 137 -5.68 1.12 9.57
CA GLY A 137 -4.29 1.54 9.49
C GLY A 137 -3.69 1.88 10.83
N ARG A 138 -2.65 2.70 10.79
CA ARG A 138 -1.95 3.21 11.97
C ARG A 138 -1.48 4.64 11.75
N PHE A 139 -1.71 5.51 12.73
CA PHE A 139 -1.08 6.82 12.82
C PHE A 139 0.39 6.70 13.18
N VAL A 140 1.20 7.48 12.48
CA VAL A 140 2.64 7.60 12.67
C VAL A 140 2.97 9.07 12.95
N SER A 141 4.21 9.37 13.31
CA SER A 141 4.63 10.70 13.79
C SER A 141 4.26 11.86 12.86
N ASN A 142 4.23 11.64 11.56
CA ASN A 142 3.97 12.67 10.55
C ASN A 142 2.68 12.44 9.75
N GLY A 143 1.80 11.52 10.16
CA GLY A 143 0.84 11.00 9.20
C GLY A 143 0.08 9.76 9.63
N PHE A 144 -0.37 9.00 8.63
CA PHE A 144 -0.84 7.64 8.83
C PHE A 144 -0.51 6.78 7.60
N ILE A 145 -0.44 5.48 7.84
CA ILE A 145 -0.42 4.47 6.79
C ILE A 145 -1.61 3.54 6.98
N GLY A 146 -2.15 3.00 5.90
CA GLY A 146 -3.31 2.13 6.01
C GLY A 146 -3.69 1.45 4.72
N GLU A 147 -4.84 0.83 4.77
CA GLU A 147 -5.48 0.12 3.68
C GLU A 147 -6.94 0.53 3.63
N THR A 148 -7.45 0.70 2.42
CA THR A 148 -8.87 0.82 2.15
C THR A 148 -9.35 -0.35 1.36
N GLU A 149 -10.57 -0.76 1.63
CA GLU A 149 -11.31 -1.69 0.80
C GLU A 149 -12.64 -1.07 0.41
N THR A 150 -12.92 -1.10 -0.89
CA THR A 150 -14.19 -0.65 -1.45
C THR A 150 -14.86 -1.83 -2.15
N TYR A 151 -15.98 -2.26 -1.58
CA TYR A 151 -16.88 -3.24 -2.17
C TYR A 151 -17.93 -2.53 -3.02
N THR A 152 -18.20 -3.02 -4.22
CA THR A 152 -19.31 -2.57 -5.07
C THR A 152 -20.07 -3.76 -5.61
N GLN A 153 -21.38 -3.63 -5.75
CA GLN A 153 -22.23 -4.66 -6.32
C GLN A 153 -23.20 -4.05 -7.32
N ALA A 154 -23.29 -4.61 -8.52
CA ALA A 154 -24.20 -4.17 -9.56
C ALA A 154 -25.00 -5.35 -10.12
N ILE A 155 -26.28 -5.13 -10.42
CA ILE A 155 -27.10 -6.11 -11.15
C ILE A 155 -27.02 -5.76 -12.63
N LEU A 156 -26.48 -6.68 -13.41
CA LEU A 156 -26.39 -6.59 -14.86
C LEU A 156 -27.68 -7.08 -15.53
N ARG A 157 -27.79 -6.81 -16.84
CA ARG A 157 -28.87 -7.37 -17.66
C ARG A 157 -28.94 -8.89 -17.48
N TRP A 158 -30.16 -9.42 -17.48
CA TRP A 158 -30.46 -10.85 -17.24
C TRP A 158 -30.27 -11.32 -15.80
N GLY A 159 -30.26 -10.41 -14.82
CA GLY A 159 -30.22 -10.75 -13.39
C GLY A 159 -28.86 -11.26 -12.89
N ARG A 160 -27.80 -11.11 -13.69
CA ARG A 160 -26.44 -11.47 -13.26
C ARG A 160 -25.91 -10.44 -12.28
N THR A 161 -25.36 -10.88 -11.16
CA THR A 161 -24.70 -9.99 -10.20
C THR A 161 -23.22 -9.86 -10.55
N GLN A 162 -22.74 -8.62 -10.56
CA GLN A 162 -21.32 -8.27 -10.60
C GLN A 162 -20.92 -7.73 -9.22
N SER A 163 -19.86 -8.28 -8.65
CA SER A 163 -19.24 -7.77 -7.43
C SER A 163 -17.78 -7.41 -7.71
N CYS A 164 -17.34 -6.26 -7.21
CA CYS A 164 -15.94 -5.84 -7.27
C CYS A 164 -15.46 -5.46 -5.88
N VAL A 165 -14.26 -5.92 -5.52
CA VAL A 165 -13.53 -5.51 -4.33
C VAL A 165 -12.25 -4.83 -4.78
N VAL A 166 -12.07 -3.59 -4.38
CA VAL A 166 -10.85 -2.84 -4.65
C VAL A 166 -10.11 -2.62 -3.35
N THR A 167 -8.88 -3.14 -3.27
CA THR A 167 -7.99 -2.95 -2.13
C THR A 167 -6.89 -1.96 -2.52
N ALA A 168 -6.68 -0.94 -1.69
CA ALA A 168 -5.66 0.06 -1.93
C ALA A 168 -4.86 0.39 -0.67
N ASP A 169 -3.57 0.58 -0.86
CA ASP A 169 -2.66 1.14 0.13
C ASP A 169 -2.86 2.66 0.24
N LEU A 170 -2.81 3.15 1.47
CA LEU A 170 -2.82 4.58 1.78
C LEU A 170 -1.53 4.96 2.49
N SER A 171 -0.96 6.08 2.06
CA SER A 171 -0.01 6.85 2.85
C SER A 171 -0.51 8.28 2.97
N ALA A 172 -0.40 8.85 4.16
CA ALA A 172 -0.84 10.20 4.41
C ALA A 172 0.22 10.98 5.17
N ILE A 173 0.43 12.22 4.77
CA ILE A 173 1.33 13.15 5.44
C ILE A 173 0.48 14.30 5.98
N ARG A 174 0.64 14.60 7.26
CA ARG A 174 0.01 15.75 7.91
C ARG A 174 0.56 17.02 7.29
N LEU A 175 -0.35 17.88 6.84
CA LEU A 175 -0.02 19.20 6.32
C LEU A 175 0.16 20.20 7.47
N PRO A 176 1.03 21.21 7.30
CA PRO A 176 1.08 22.34 8.23
C PRO A 176 -0.27 23.06 8.25
N GLU A 177 -0.64 23.60 9.40
CA GLU A 177 -1.84 24.43 9.54
C GLU A 177 -1.69 25.76 8.82
#